data_AF-A0A1V3XLX9-F1
#
_entry.id   AF-A0A1V3XLX9-F1
#
_cell.length_a   1.000
_cell.length_b   1.000
_cell.length_c   1.000
_cell.angle_alpha   90.00
_cell.angle_beta   90.00
_cell.angle_gamma   90.00
#
_symmetry.space_group_name_H-M   'P 1'
#
loop_
_entity.id
_entity.type
_entity.pdbx_description
1 polymer ?
#
loop_
_entity_poly.entity_id
_entity_poly.type
_entity_poly.pdbx_seq_one_letter_code
_entity_poly.pdbx_strand_id
1 'polypeptide(L)'
;MYHADDPEGFGPALQVVAEHGSMLMDSVTVLLHRLGVGYTAIMTPVFDVRRSPAGELLRIEPKAVGTSPYTGEAWIFVQLAPSVDRNALTEVERLLPRVLADVQRVATDAAAMIATLSELAEAVDTDPEGQYAAPDRQEVAALLRWLGNGNFLLLGYQPCRVDEGMVIGDGSSGLGVLRARAGIRPG
;
A
#
# COMPACT_ATOMS: atom_id res chain seq x y z
N MET A 1 18.10 9.98 6.84
CA MET A 1 19.02 8.85 7.03
C MET A 1 20.15 9.34 7.92
N TYR A 2 20.54 8.57 8.92
CA TYR A 2 21.75 8.85 9.70
C TYR A 2 22.90 8.11 9.03
N HIS A 3 24.00 8.82 8.77
CA HIS A 3 25.18 8.25 8.10
C HIS A 3 26.16 7.67 9.13
N ALA A 4 27.06 6.80 8.67
CA ALA A 4 28.08 6.18 9.53
C ALA A 4 29.02 7.18 10.24
N ASP A 5 29.07 8.44 9.77
CA ASP A 5 29.89 9.53 10.30
C ASP A 5 29.12 10.44 11.28
N ASP A 6 27.93 10.03 11.75
CA ASP A 6 27.12 10.81 12.69
C ASP A 6 27.76 10.86 14.09
N PRO A 7 28.06 12.05 14.66
CA PRO A 7 28.77 12.20 15.93
C PRO A 7 28.08 11.57 17.15
N GLU A 8 26.81 11.15 17.02
CA GLU A 8 26.06 10.48 18.09
C GLU A 8 26.39 8.98 18.25
N GLY A 9 27.19 8.38 17.35
CA GLY A 9 27.73 7.03 17.53
C GLY A 9 26.77 5.87 17.23
N PHE A 10 25.60 6.15 16.65
CA PHE A 10 24.59 5.14 16.32
C PHE A 10 24.90 4.31 15.05
N GLY A 11 25.86 4.70 14.22
CA GLY A 11 26.10 4.05 12.92
C GLY A 11 24.96 4.32 11.91
N PRO A 12 25.00 3.72 10.71
CA PRO A 12 24.00 4.03 9.68
C PRO A 12 22.60 3.58 10.12
N ALA A 13 21.61 4.46 10.03
CA ALA A 13 20.24 4.15 10.41
C ALA A 13 19.21 4.78 9.45
N LEU A 14 18.11 4.06 9.24
CA LEU A 14 16.96 4.50 8.46
C LEU A 14 15.79 4.77 9.40
N GLN A 15 15.20 5.94 9.28
CA GLN A 15 13.96 6.30 9.97
C GLN A 15 12.87 6.63 8.95
N VAL A 16 11.69 6.06 9.16
CA VAL A 16 10.51 6.28 8.33
C VAL A 16 9.35 6.62 9.24
N VAL A 17 8.64 7.70 8.91
CA VAL A 17 7.39 8.09 9.56
C VAL A 17 6.32 8.10 8.49
N ALA A 18 5.34 7.22 8.61
CA ALA A 18 4.27 7.08 7.63
C ALA A 18 2.98 6.64 8.31
N GLU A 19 1.85 6.92 7.67
CA GLU A 19 0.58 6.29 8.03
C GLU A 19 0.73 4.76 7.97
N HIS A 20 0.34 4.12 9.05
CA HIS A 20 0.44 2.69 9.19
C HIS A 20 -0.66 2.02 8.37
N GLY A 21 -0.28 0.95 7.69
CA GLY A 21 -1.17 0.14 6.89
C GLY A 21 -0.59 -1.26 6.75
N SER A 22 -1.43 -2.21 6.35
CA SER A 22 -1.10 -3.63 6.25
C SER A 22 0.15 -3.91 5.40
N MET A 23 0.46 -3.06 4.42
CA MET A 23 1.55 -3.25 3.45
C MET A 23 2.88 -2.59 3.80
N LEU A 24 2.89 -1.68 4.78
CA LEU A 24 4.01 -0.75 4.96
C LEU A 24 5.30 -1.50 5.30
N MET A 25 5.23 -2.42 6.26
CA MET A 25 6.39 -3.18 6.73
C MET A 25 6.91 -4.15 5.68
N ASP A 26 6.02 -4.87 5.00
CA ASP A 26 6.40 -5.80 3.94
C ASP A 26 7.08 -5.06 2.79
N SER A 27 6.58 -3.88 2.42
CA SER A 27 7.17 -3.08 1.34
C SER A 27 8.56 -2.56 1.70
N VAL A 28 8.76 -2.09 2.94
CA VAL A 28 10.07 -1.63 3.43
C VAL A 28 11.07 -2.80 3.51
N THR A 29 10.66 -3.94 4.07
CA THR A 29 11.55 -5.11 4.20
C THR A 29 11.93 -5.69 2.85
N VAL A 30 10.99 -5.80 1.89
CA VAL A 30 11.26 -6.24 0.52
C VAL A 30 12.25 -5.30 -0.19
N LEU A 31 12.10 -3.97 -0.02
CA LEU A 31 13.03 -3.00 -0.61
C LEU A 31 14.45 -3.19 -0.06
N LEU A 32 14.60 -3.29 1.27
CA LEU A 32 15.90 -3.48 1.91
C LEU A 32 16.55 -4.80 1.48
N HIS A 33 15.77 -5.89 1.48
CA HIS A 33 16.25 -7.20 1.04
C HIS A 33 16.68 -7.20 -0.43
N ARG A 34 15.89 -6.58 -1.33
CA ARG A 34 16.20 -6.48 -2.76
C ARG A 34 17.51 -5.73 -3.03
N LEU A 35 17.83 -4.73 -2.20
CA LEU A 35 19.06 -3.95 -2.32
C LEU A 35 20.23 -4.55 -1.55
N GLY A 36 20.05 -5.73 -0.93
CA GLY A 36 21.10 -6.40 -0.15
C GLY A 36 21.49 -5.63 1.11
N VAL A 37 20.61 -4.80 1.63
CA VAL A 37 20.88 -3.95 2.79
C VAL A 37 20.67 -4.75 4.07
N GLY A 38 21.77 -5.16 4.68
CA GLY A 38 21.77 -5.80 6.00
C GLY A 38 21.41 -4.81 7.11
N TYR A 39 20.55 -5.24 8.03
CA TYR A 39 20.18 -4.48 9.23
C TYR A 39 20.33 -5.35 10.48
N THR A 40 20.63 -4.73 11.61
CA THR A 40 20.85 -5.43 12.89
C THR A 40 19.63 -5.40 13.80
N ALA A 41 18.78 -4.37 13.66
CA ALA A 41 17.55 -4.25 14.43
C ALA A 41 16.50 -3.46 13.65
N ILE A 42 15.23 -3.78 13.90
CA ILE A 42 14.08 -3.03 13.42
C ILE A 42 13.12 -2.79 14.58
N MET A 43 12.68 -1.55 14.71
CA MET A 43 11.71 -1.09 15.70
C MET A 43 10.56 -0.43 14.96
N THR A 44 9.32 -0.75 15.33
CA THR A 44 8.13 -0.21 14.67
C THR A 44 6.99 0.07 15.65
N PRO A 45 7.16 1.04 16.56
CA PRO A 45 6.04 1.56 17.31
C PRO A 45 5.02 2.20 16.36
N VAL A 46 3.74 1.95 16.65
CA VAL A 46 2.61 2.61 16.01
C VAL A 46 1.98 3.52 17.06
N PHE A 47 1.73 4.78 16.71
CA PHE A 47 1.20 5.80 17.59
C PHE A 47 -0.10 6.38 17.04
N ASP A 48 -0.97 6.84 17.93
CA ASP A 48 -2.06 7.73 17.56
C ASP A 48 -1.50 9.16 17.54
N VAL A 49 -1.34 9.71 16.34
CA VAL A 49 -0.69 11.01 16.13
C VAL A 49 -1.71 12.00 15.59
N ARG A 50 -1.73 13.20 16.19
CA ARG A 50 -2.53 14.31 15.68
C ARG A 50 -1.61 15.35 15.08
N ARG A 51 -1.78 15.64 13.79
CA ARG A 51 -1.09 16.72 13.08
C ARG A 51 -2.04 17.86 12.73
N SER A 52 -1.50 19.07 12.57
CA SER A 52 -2.25 20.19 12.00
C SER A 52 -2.45 19.99 10.49
N PRO A 53 -3.36 20.74 9.83
CA PRO A 53 -3.46 20.72 8.37
C PRO A 53 -2.17 21.12 7.64
N ALA A 54 -1.25 21.82 8.33
CA ALA A 54 0.08 22.17 7.82
C ALA A 54 1.12 21.05 8.04
N GLY A 55 0.74 19.92 8.63
CA GLY A 55 1.61 18.77 8.90
C GLY A 55 2.38 18.83 10.23
N GLU A 56 2.16 19.88 11.02
CA GLU A 56 2.85 20.07 12.30
C GLU A 56 2.34 19.10 13.36
N LEU A 57 3.26 18.50 14.11
CA LEU A 57 2.92 17.56 15.17
C LEU A 57 2.26 18.28 16.34
N LEU A 58 0.99 17.95 16.62
CA LEU A 58 0.23 18.54 17.72
C LEU A 58 0.20 17.65 18.97
N ARG A 59 0.14 16.32 18.79
CA ARG A 59 0.06 15.35 19.90
C ARG A 59 0.51 13.95 19.43
N ILE A 60 1.18 13.22 20.32
CA ILE A 60 1.50 11.79 20.16
C ILE A 60 0.93 11.06 21.36
N GLU A 61 0.19 9.98 21.12
CA GLU A 61 -0.32 9.09 22.16
C GLU A 61 0.01 7.63 21.84
N PRO A 62 0.34 6.80 22.86
CA PRO A 62 0.36 5.37 22.68
C PRO A 62 -1.02 4.87 22.27
N LYS A 63 -1.06 3.86 21.42
CA LYS A 63 -2.32 3.25 21.02
C LYS A 63 -3.05 2.65 22.22
N ALA A 64 -4.35 2.95 22.30
CA ALA A 64 -5.19 2.33 23.31
C ALA A 64 -5.27 0.82 23.08
N VAL A 65 -5.31 0.06 24.18
CA VAL A 65 -5.44 -1.41 24.16
C VAL A 65 -6.75 -1.78 23.47
N GLY A 66 -6.68 -2.67 22.46
CA GLY A 66 -7.84 -3.13 21.69
C GLY A 66 -8.13 -2.32 20.42
N THR A 67 -7.33 -1.31 20.09
CA THR A 67 -7.41 -0.62 18.78
C THR A 67 -6.76 -1.46 17.67
N SER A 68 -7.27 -1.35 16.44
CA SER A 68 -6.74 -2.07 15.27
C SER A 68 -5.24 -1.80 15.14
N PRO A 69 -4.35 -2.81 15.05
CA PRO A 69 -2.92 -2.57 14.94
C PRO A 69 -2.58 -1.79 13.66
N TYR A 70 -3.38 -1.89 12.61
CA TYR A 70 -3.17 -1.35 11.25
C TYR A 70 -3.63 0.09 11.03
N THR A 71 -3.70 0.91 12.09
CA THR A 71 -4.21 2.30 12.02
C THR A 71 -3.29 3.21 12.85
N GLY A 72 -3.14 4.48 12.47
CA GLY A 72 -2.25 5.43 13.17
C GLY A 72 -0.91 5.59 12.45
N GLU A 73 0.04 6.30 13.05
CA GLU A 73 1.33 6.63 12.43
C GLU A 73 2.40 5.62 12.88
N ALA A 74 3.01 4.91 11.93
CA ALA A 74 4.12 4.00 12.16
C ALA A 74 5.45 4.73 12.08
N TRP A 75 6.24 4.59 13.14
CA TRP A 75 7.57 5.17 13.26
C TRP A 75 8.58 4.04 13.16
N ILE A 76 9.03 3.75 11.95
CA ILE A 76 9.94 2.64 11.67
C ILE A 76 11.37 3.14 11.84
N PHE A 77 12.11 2.51 12.74
CA PHE A 77 13.54 2.72 12.90
C PHE A 77 14.27 1.42 12.54
N VAL A 78 15.19 1.50 11.58
CA VAL A 78 16.01 0.37 11.13
C VAL A 78 17.46 0.71 11.39
N GLN A 79 18.10 -0.04 12.28
CA GLN A 79 19.52 0.05 12.52
C GLN A 79 20.25 -0.76 11.44
N LEU A 80 21.05 -0.10 10.61
CA LEU A 80 21.75 -0.74 9.49
C LEU A 80 23.08 -1.33 9.97
N ALA A 81 23.55 -2.37 9.28
CA ALA A 81 24.84 -2.95 9.58
C ALA A 81 25.97 -1.93 9.29
N PRO A 82 27.02 -1.82 10.13
CA PRO A 82 28.13 -0.91 9.89
C PRO A 82 28.86 -1.16 8.56
N SER A 83 28.78 -2.37 8.04
CA SER A 83 29.40 -2.81 6.78
C SER A 83 28.50 -2.60 5.55
N VAL A 84 27.40 -1.85 5.67
CA VAL A 84 26.47 -1.63 4.55
C VAL A 84 27.14 -0.85 3.42
N ASP A 85 26.88 -1.26 2.18
CA ASP A 85 27.39 -0.58 1.00
C ASP A 85 26.74 0.81 0.82
N ARG A 86 27.57 1.85 0.67
CA ARG A 86 27.11 3.23 0.44
C ARG A 86 26.27 3.35 -0.84
N ASN A 87 26.59 2.58 -1.89
CA ASN A 87 25.79 2.60 -3.12
C ASN A 87 24.37 2.06 -2.89
N ALA A 88 24.25 0.98 -2.10
CA ALA A 88 22.97 0.43 -1.71
C ALA A 88 22.16 1.43 -0.85
N LEU A 89 22.83 2.17 0.05
CA LEU A 89 22.17 3.23 0.83
C LEU A 89 21.62 4.35 -0.04
N THR A 90 22.41 4.85 -0.99
CA THR A 90 21.94 5.89 -1.93
C THR A 90 20.74 5.42 -2.73
N GLU A 91 20.70 4.14 -3.12
CA GLU A 91 19.56 3.57 -3.83
C GLU A 91 18.32 3.42 -2.94
N VAL A 92 18.49 3.05 -1.65
CA VAL A 92 17.40 3.07 -0.67
C VAL A 92 16.83 4.47 -0.54
N GLU A 93 17.66 5.50 -0.34
CA GLU A 93 17.20 6.89 -0.23
C GLU A 93 16.40 7.34 -1.45
N ARG A 94 16.79 6.89 -2.64
CA ARG A 94 16.13 7.21 -3.90
C ARG A 94 14.79 6.50 -4.08
N LEU A 95 14.71 5.22 -3.70
CA LEU A 95 13.54 4.36 -3.96
C LEU A 95 12.50 4.41 -2.85
N LEU A 96 12.92 4.53 -1.60
CA LEU A 96 12.06 4.45 -0.44
C LEU A 96 10.89 5.45 -0.46
N PRO A 97 11.07 6.74 -0.79
CA PRO A 97 9.96 7.69 -0.88
C PRO A 97 8.89 7.27 -1.89
N ARG A 98 9.28 6.62 -2.99
CA ARG A 98 8.35 6.13 -4.02
C ARG A 98 7.53 4.96 -3.50
N VAL A 99 8.20 4.00 -2.84
CA VAL A 99 7.54 2.84 -2.23
C VAL A 99 6.55 3.29 -1.15
N LEU A 100 6.93 4.23 -0.29
CA LEU A 100 6.05 4.78 0.74
C LEU A 100 4.85 5.51 0.14
N ALA A 101 5.06 6.30 -0.92
CA ALA A 101 3.97 6.98 -1.62
C ALA A 101 3.02 5.98 -2.29
N ASP A 102 3.52 4.87 -2.83
CA ASP A 102 2.69 3.81 -3.42
C ASP A 102 1.85 3.12 -2.33
N VAL A 103 2.46 2.76 -1.20
CA VAL A 103 1.75 2.20 -0.03
C VAL A 103 0.66 3.14 0.47
N GLN A 104 0.97 4.45 0.61
CA GLN A 104 0.01 5.43 1.07
C GLN A 104 -1.17 5.61 0.09
N ARG A 105 -0.88 5.56 -1.22
CA ARG A 105 -1.94 5.60 -2.24
C ARG A 105 -2.85 4.37 -2.15
N VAL A 106 -2.29 3.18 -2.00
CA VAL A 106 -3.07 1.95 -1.83
C VAL A 106 -3.91 2.00 -0.55
N ALA A 107 -3.34 2.46 0.56
CA ALA A 107 -4.07 2.60 1.82
C ALA A 107 -5.24 3.60 1.70
N THR A 108 -5.02 4.74 1.05
CA THR A 108 -6.07 5.75 0.81
C THR A 108 -7.18 5.22 -0.10
N ASP A 109 -6.81 4.51 -1.16
CA ASP A 109 -7.77 4.02 -2.17
C ASP A 109 -8.42 2.68 -1.77
N ALA A 110 -8.00 2.04 -0.67
CA ALA A 110 -8.51 0.73 -0.27
C ALA A 110 -10.03 0.73 -0.10
N ALA A 111 -10.59 1.75 0.57
CA ALA A 111 -12.03 1.88 0.75
C ALA A 111 -12.77 2.07 -0.59
N ALA A 112 -12.20 2.87 -1.51
CA ALA A 112 -12.76 3.06 -2.84
C ALA A 112 -12.73 1.75 -3.66
N MET A 113 -11.63 0.99 -3.60
CA MET A 113 -11.52 -0.30 -4.29
C MET A 113 -12.51 -1.34 -3.74
N ILE A 114 -12.73 -1.38 -2.42
CA ILE A 114 -13.74 -2.26 -1.79
C ILE A 114 -15.16 -1.83 -2.19
N ALA A 115 -15.43 -0.52 -2.25
CA ALA A 115 -16.71 0.00 -2.71
C ALA A 115 -16.97 -0.40 -4.17
N THR A 116 -15.99 -0.24 -5.06
CA THR A 116 -16.11 -0.64 -6.47
C THR A 116 -16.35 -2.14 -6.64
N LEU A 117 -15.69 -3.00 -5.85
CA LEU A 117 -16.00 -4.44 -5.86
C LEU A 117 -17.43 -4.74 -5.41
N SER A 118 -17.92 -3.99 -4.43
CA SER A 118 -19.28 -4.15 -3.90
C SER A 118 -20.34 -3.72 -4.93
N GLU A 119 -20.12 -2.58 -5.59
CA GLU A 119 -20.96 -2.09 -6.69
C GLU A 119 -20.98 -3.08 -7.87
N LEU A 120 -19.81 -3.61 -8.25
CA LEU A 120 -19.72 -4.61 -9.32
C LEU A 120 -20.45 -5.90 -8.95
N ALA A 121 -20.31 -6.37 -7.71
CA ALA A 121 -21.03 -7.55 -7.23
C ALA A 121 -22.55 -7.35 -7.30
N GLU A 122 -23.05 -6.16 -6.95
CA GLU A 122 -24.47 -5.82 -7.06
C GLU A 122 -24.94 -5.76 -8.51
N ALA A 123 -24.17 -5.16 -9.41
CA ALA A 123 -24.49 -5.10 -10.84
C ALA A 123 -24.58 -6.49 -11.48
N VAL A 124 -23.66 -7.41 -11.14
CA VAL A 124 -23.67 -8.80 -11.65
C VAL A 124 -24.84 -9.61 -11.08
N ASP A 125 -25.18 -9.41 -9.81
CA ASP A 125 -26.27 -10.13 -9.14
C ASP A 125 -27.65 -9.70 -9.66
N THR A 126 -27.83 -8.38 -9.86
CA THR A 126 -29.06 -7.78 -10.37
C THR A 126 -29.24 -7.99 -11.88
N ASP A 127 -28.13 -8.09 -12.63
CA ASP A 127 -28.08 -8.34 -14.07
C ASP A 127 -29.12 -7.53 -14.87
N PRO A 128 -29.10 -6.20 -14.80
CA PRO A 128 -30.13 -5.35 -15.38
C PRO A 128 -30.26 -5.48 -16.90
N GLU A 129 -29.21 -5.92 -17.59
CA GLU A 129 -29.16 -6.10 -19.04
C GLU A 129 -29.37 -7.56 -19.47
N GLY A 130 -29.56 -8.50 -18.54
CA GLY A 130 -29.79 -9.92 -18.84
C GLY A 130 -28.60 -10.61 -19.51
N GLN A 131 -27.39 -10.13 -19.26
CA GLN A 131 -26.16 -10.58 -19.91
C GLN A 131 -25.61 -11.87 -19.30
N TYR A 132 -26.00 -12.21 -18.06
CA TYR A 132 -25.40 -13.31 -17.31
C TYR A 132 -26.44 -14.35 -16.88
N ALA A 133 -26.17 -15.62 -17.17
CA ALA A 133 -27.01 -16.71 -16.72
C ALA A 133 -26.83 -16.99 -15.22
N ALA A 134 -27.93 -17.32 -14.53
CA ALA A 134 -27.86 -17.95 -13.21
C ALA A 134 -27.65 -19.47 -13.37
N PRO A 135 -26.90 -20.16 -12.48
CA PRO A 135 -26.37 -19.68 -11.19
C PRO A 135 -25.04 -18.92 -11.25
N ASP A 136 -24.35 -18.95 -12.40
CA ASP A 136 -22.98 -18.42 -12.55
C ASP A 136 -22.84 -16.96 -12.08
N ARG A 137 -23.81 -16.09 -12.39
CA ARG A 137 -23.79 -14.69 -11.93
C ARG A 137 -23.83 -14.52 -10.40
N GLN A 138 -24.56 -15.39 -9.70
CA GLN A 138 -24.66 -15.33 -8.24
C GLN A 138 -23.37 -15.80 -7.58
N GLU A 139 -22.71 -16.81 -8.16
CA GLU A 139 -21.39 -17.26 -7.71
C GLU A 139 -20.32 -16.20 -7.93
N VAL A 140 -20.33 -15.52 -9.08
CA VAL A 140 -19.42 -14.40 -9.35
C VAL A 140 -19.65 -13.24 -8.39
N ALA A 141 -20.91 -12.86 -8.12
CA ALA A 141 -21.23 -11.83 -7.14
C ALA A 141 -20.77 -12.22 -5.72
N ALA A 142 -20.95 -13.49 -5.32
CA ALA A 142 -20.47 -14.01 -4.05
C ALA A 142 -18.94 -13.96 -3.95
N LEU A 143 -18.23 -14.31 -5.02
CA LEU A 143 -16.77 -14.22 -5.09
C LEU A 143 -16.29 -12.78 -4.94
N LEU A 144 -16.90 -11.82 -5.63
CA LEU A 144 -16.53 -10.40 -5.56
C LEU A 144 -16.73 -9.83 -4.15
N ARG A 145 -17.85 -10.15 -3.49
CA ARG A 145 -18.08 -9.78 -2.08
C ARG A 145 -17.06 -10.42 -1.15
N TRP A 146 -16.73 -11.69 -1.39
CA TRP A 146 -15.71 -12.40 -0.62
C TRP A 146 -14.33 -11.75 -0.79
N LEU A 147 -13.93 -11.33 -2.00
CA LEU A 147 -12.69 -10.58 -2.22
C LEU A 147 -12.67 -9.24 -1.46
N GLY A 148 -13.79 -8.51 -1.44
CA GLY A 148 -13.94 -7.23 -0.75
C GLY A 148 -13.94 -7.32 0.79
N ASN A 149 -14.26 -8.48 1.36
CA ASN A 149 -14.35 -8.71 2.81
C ASN A 149 -12.99 -8.91 3.51
N GLY A 150 -11.89 -8.43 2.92
CA GLY A 150 -10.55 -8.50 3.51
C GLY A 150 -9.85 -9.85 3.35
N ASN A 151 -10.37 -10.75 2.50
CA ASN A 151 -9.71 -12.01 2.17
C ASN A 151 -8.52 -11.83 1.22
N PHE A 152 -8.44 -10.67 0.55
CA PHE A 152 -7.35 -10.29 -0.34
C PHE A 152 -6.93 -8.85 -0.10
N LEU A 153 -5.65 -8.58 -0.39
CA LEU A 153 -5.08 -7.26 -0.39
C LEU A 153 -5.21 -6.65 -1.79
N LEU A 154 -6.07 -5.64 -1.93
CA LEU A 154 -6.29 -4.96 -3.19
C LEU A 154 -5.19 -3.93 -3.44
N LEU A 155 -4.41 -4.13 -4.49
CA LEU A 155 -3.29 -3.25 -4.83
C LEU A 155 -3.66 -2.16 -5.83
N GLY A 156 -4.66 -2.41 -6.66
CA GLY A 156 -5.10 -1.45 -7.67
C GLY A 156 -6.29 -1.95 -8.45
N TYR A 157 -6.99 -1.01 -9.09
CA TYR A 157 -8.15 -1.26 -9.93
C TYR A 157 -8.05 -0.40 -11.19
N GLN A 158 -8.47 -0.93 -12.33
CA GLN A 158 -8.53 -0.20 -13.58
C GLN A 158 -9.75 -0.63 -14.36
N PRO A 159 -10.71 0.27 -14.61
CA PRO A 159 -11.81 0.00 -15.52
C PRO A 159 -11.32 -0.26 -16.93
N CYS A 160 -11.80 -1.35 -17.52
CA CYS A 160 -11.44 -1.75 -18.87
C CYS A 160 -12.68 -2.16 -19.66
N ARG A 161 -12.67 -1.85 -20.95
CA ARG A 161 -13.61 -2.36 -21.94
C ARG A 161 -12.98 -3.52 -22.68
N VAL A 162 -13.77 -4.56 -22.94
CA VAL A 162 -13.37 -5.65 -23.82
C VAL A 162 -13.91 -5.33 -25.20
N ASP A 163 -13.02 -5.21 -26.18
CA ASP A 163 -13.34 -5.00 -27.59
C ASP A 163 -12.58 -6.02 -28.44
N GLU A 164 -13.29 -6.83 -29.22
CA GLU A 164 -12.71 -7.91 -30.06
C GLU A 164 -11.69 -8.83 -29.34
N GLY A 165 -11.88 -9.09 -28.04
CA GLY A 165 -10.97 -9.92 -27.23
C GLY A 165 -9.76 -9.17 -26.66
N MET A 166 -9.67 -7.85 -26.89
CA MET A 166 -8.65 -6.97 -26.33
C MET A 166 -9.19 -6.21 -25.12
N VAL A 167 -8.40 -6.13 -24.06
CA VAL A 167 -8.73 -5.36 -22.85
C VAL A 167 -8.16 -3.95 -22.98
N ILE A 168 -9.02 -2.98 -23.25
CA ILE A 168 -8.65 -1.57 -23.45
C ILE A 168 -9.08 -0.78 -22.22
N GLY A 169 -8.17 -0.03 -21.59
CA GLY A 169 -8.53 0.88 -20.51
C GLY A 169 -9.57 1.89 -20.99
N ASP A 170 -10.65 2.09 -20.25
CA ASP A 170 -11.79 2.89 -20.71
C ASP A 170 -11.59 4.41 -20.62
N GLY A 171 -10.37 4.84 -20.25
CA GLY A 171 -9.98 6.25 -20.09
C GLY A 171 -10.25 6.83 -18.69
N SER A 172 -10.89 6.07 -17.80
CA SER A 172 -11.06 6.47 -16.41
C SER A 172 -9.76 6.33 -15.60
N SER A 173 -9.63 7.12 -14.54
CA SER A 173 -8.49 6.98 -13.62
C SER A 173 -8.63 5.67 -12.84
N GLY A 174 -7.63 4.79 -12.98
CA GLY A 174 -7.48 3.64 -12.09
C GLY A 174 -7.31 4.07 -10.62
N LEU A 175 -7.49 3.11 -9.70
CA LEU A 175 -7.25 3.24 -8.26
C LEU A 175 -5.99 2.47 -7.84
N GLY A 176 -5.43 2.83 -6.69
CA GLY A 176 -4.24 2.19 -6.12
C GLY A 176 -3.00 2.34 -7.01
N VAL A 177 -2.19 1.29 -7.15
CA VAL A 177 -0.94 1.32 -7.93
C VAL A 177 -1.14 1.59 -9.43
N LEU A 178 -2.37 1.46 -9.93
CA LEU A 178 -2.71 1.66 -11.34
C LEU A 178 -3.10 3.09 -11.70
N ARG A 179 -3.28 3.99 -10.71
CA ARG A 179 -3.63 5.40 -10.96
C ARG A 179 -2.65 6.13 -11.89
N ALA A 180 -1.37 5.73 -11.90
CA ALA A 180 -0.32 6.36 -12.70
C ALA A 180 0.07 5.59 -13.98
N ARG A 181 -0.63 4.49 -14.30
CA ARG A 181 -0.33 3.64 -15.47
C ARG A 181 -1.49 3.64 -16.45
N ALA A 182 -1.59 4.67 -17.27
CA ALA A 182 -2.33 4.58 -18.51
C ALA A 182 -1.55 3.67 -19.49
N GLY A 183 -1.83 2.37 -19.46
CA GLY A 183 -1.09 1.41 -20.27
C GLY A 183 -1.96 0.23 -20.68
N ILE A 184 -2.15 0.10 -21.99
CA ILE A 184 -2.78 -1.04 -22.67
C ILE A 184 -2.02 -2.32 -22.29
N ARG A 185 -2.74 -3.39 -21.96
CA ARG A 185 -2.16 -4.74 -21.77
C ARG A 185 -2.77 -5.71 -22.77
N PRO A 186 -1.97 -6.56 -23.43
CA PRO A 186 -2.52 -7.67 -24.20
C PRO A 186 -3.20 -8.68 -23.25
N GLY A 187 -4.33 -9.23 -23.70
CA GLY A 187 -5.06 -10.31 -23.03
C GLY A 187 -4.39 -11.67 -23.19
#